data_AF-A0A9N9HAJ0-F1
#
_entry.id   AF-A0A9N9HAJ0-F1
#
_cell.length_a   1.000
_cell.length_b   1.000
_cell.length_c   1.000
_cell.angle_alpha   90.00
_cell.angle_beta   90.00
_cell.angle_gamma   90.00
#
_symmetry.space_group_name_H-M   'P 1'
#
loop_
_entity.id
_entity.type
_entity.pdbx_description
1 polymer ?
#
loop_
_entity_poly.entity_id
_entity_poly.type
_entity_poly.pdbx_seq_one_letter_code
_entity_poly.pdbx_strand_id
1 'polypeptide(L)'
;VGDMITIEKHISSTLSPLNDTSETLKTPTIITKSYSDDDLRRLPKKIAKRIENFRPRSSQLDREQLESAQDPFRGFFTLFWIAMGFYVIQTWSKNFESAGILFELSFFRLFSQDAICLILSDAAMIGSMFFAVLLQKLIAMQYSTLLGESKKSDNASENPAQLDELKEKIAQVEGYLSGPTNTTNYPNNITFMNFVDFLLVPTLVYELEYPRTE
;
A
#
# COMPACT_ATOMS: atom_id res chain seq x y z
N VAL A 1 -23.02 -16.73 -56.57
CA VAL A 1 -22.43 -17.92 -55.92
C VAL A 1 -21.41 -17.38 -54.93
N GLY A 2 -21.78 -16.77 -53.80
CA GLY A 2 -22.51 -17.29 -52.62
C GLY A 2 -21.46 -17.42 -51.50
N ASP A 3 -21.57 -17.00 -50.23
CA ASP A 3 -22.57 -16.32 -49.39
C ASP A 3 -21.75 -15.58 -48.30
N MET A 4 -21.90 -14.28 -48.08
CA MET A 4 -22.63 -13.64 -46.98
C MET A 4 -23.02 -14.54 -45.80
N ILE A 5 -22.25 -14.49 -44.69
CA ILE A 5 -22.76 -14.84 -43.35
C ILE A 5 -22.41 -13.72 -42.37
N THR A 6 -23.47 -13.01 -42.03
CA THR A 6 -23.69 -12.09 -40.92
C THR A 6 -23.54 -12.82 -39.57
N ILE A 7 -22.85 -12.23 -38.59
CA ILE A 7 -23.10 -12.57 -37.18
C ILE A 7 -23.47 -11.30 -36.41
N GLU A 8 -24.60 -11.46 -35.77
CA GLU A 8 -25.58 -10.53 -35.21
C GLU A 8 -25.14 -9.93 -33.88
N LYS A 9 -25.36 -8.61 -33.73
CA LYS A 9 -25.33 -7.92 -32.44
C LYS A 9 -26.57 -8.35 -31.65
N HIS A 10 -26.39 -9.05 -30.53
CA HIS A 10 -27.43 -9.15 -29.51
C HIS A 10 -27.18 -8.13 -28.40
N ILE A 11 -27.83 -6.97 -28.58
CA ILE A 11 -28.21 -6.06 -27.50
C ILE A 11 -29.51 -6.61 -26.93
N SER A 12 -29.58 -6.85 -25.63
CA SER A 12 -30.85 -7.01 -24.93
C SER A 12 -30.80 -6.22 -23.63
N SER A 13 -31.43 -5.06 -23.69
CA SER A 13 -31.83 -4.25 -22.55
C SER A 13 -33.02 -4.91 -21.86
N THR A 14 -32.95 -5.07 -20.54
CA THR A 14 -34.14 -5.20 -19.70
C THR A 14 -33.91 -4.40 -18.43
N LEU A 15 -34.54 -3.23 -18.38
CA LEU A 15 -34.72 -2.41 -17.18
C LEU A 15 -35.89 -2.96 -16.37
N SER A 16 -35.76 -2.98 -15.04
CA SER A 16 -36.69 -2.44 -14.00
C SER A 16 -36.59 -3.27 -12.69
N PRO A 17 -37.01 -2.75 -11.51
CA PRO A 17 -36.10 -2.41 -10.43
C PRO A 17 -36.34 -3.31 -9.20
N LEU A 18 -35.37 -3.46 -8.30
CA LEU A 18 -35.69 -3.84 -6.92
C LEU A 18 -34.61 -3.34 -5.97
N ASN A 19 -35.13 -2.70 -4.92
CA ASN A 19 -34.48 -1.90 -3.93
C ASN A 19 -34.04 -2.76 -2.74
N ASP A 20 -32.99 -2.27 -2.07
CA ASP A 20 -32.63 -2.45 -0.66
C ASP A 20 -31.87 -3.69 -0.13
N THR A 21 -30.79 -3.31 0.57
CA THR A 21 -30.19 -3.89 1.77
C THR A 21 -29.21 -5.06 1.64
N SER A 22 -27.96 -4.70 1.34
CA SER A 22 -26.81 -5.21 2.07
C SER A 22 -25.72 -4.14 2.09
N GLU A 23 -25.44 -3.59 3.28
CA GLU A 23 -24.39 -2.63 3.54
C GLU A 23 -23.03 -3.17 3.04
N THR A 24 -22.59 -2.72 1.87
CA THR A 24 -21.22 -2.94 1.43
C THR A 24 -20.36 -1.87 2.07
N LEU A 25 -19.56 -2.30 3.05
CA LEU A 25 -18.39 -1.63 3.60
C LEU A 25 -17.71 -0.80 2.50
N LYS A 26 -17.67 0.53 2.64
CA LYS A 26 -17.04 1.43 1.68
C LYS A 26 -15.55 1.12 1.64
N THR A 27 -15.12 0.34 0.65
CA THR A 27 -13.71 0.20 0.30
C THR A 27 -13.20 1.60 -0.10
N PRO A 28 -12.17 2.16 0.55
CA PRO A 28 -11.60 3.41 0.09
C PRO A 28 -11.04 3.18 -1.31
N THR A 29 -11.49 4.03 -2.23
CA THR A 29 -11.02 4.06 -3.60
C THR A 29 -9.55 4.45 -3.57
N ILE A 30 -8.65 3.47 -3.61
CA ILE A 30 -7.28 3.72 -4.05
C ILE A 30 -7.42 4.19 -5.49
N ILE A 31 -7.22 5.48 -5.73
CA ILE A 31 -7.20 6.07 -7.07
C ILE A 31 -5.93 5.54 -7.74
N THR A 32 -5.93 4.29 -8.20
CA THR A 32 -4.99 3.88 -9.23
C THR A 32 -5.39 4.67 -10.47
N LYS A 33 -4.43 5.43 -11.02
CA LYS A 33 -4.62 6.17 -12.26
C LYS A 33 -4.81 5.13 -13.37
N SER A 34 -6.04 4.66 -13.56
CA SER A 34 -6.39 3.72 -14.63
C SER A 34 -6.22 4.48 -15.94
N TYR A 35 -5.18 4.16 -16.68
CA TYR A 35 -5.00 4.72 -18.01
C TYR A 35 -6.17 4.26 -18.88
N SER A 36 -6.96 5.21 -19.38
CA SER A 36 -8.06 4.94 -20.29
C SER A 36 -7.51 4.21 -21.53
N ASP A 37 -8.27 3.29 -22.12
CA ASP A 37 -7.88 2.63 -23.38
C ASP A 37 -7.53 3.67 -24.47
N ASP A 38 -8.16 4.84 -24.45
CA ASP A 38 -7.88 5.95 -25.36
C ASP A 38 -6.52 6.63 -25.10
N ASP A 39 -6.06 6.67 -23.85
CA ASP A 39 -4.75 7.20 -23.50
C ASP A 39 -3.63 6.19 -23.83
N LEU A 40 -3.90 4.90 -23.69
CA LEU A 40 -3.01 3.81 -24.11
C LEU A 40 -2.80 3.76 -25.63
N ARG A 41 -3.83 4.11 -26.41
CA ARG A 41 -3.76 4.20 -27.89
C ARG A 41 -2.87 5.34 -28.39
N ARG A 42 -2.69 6.39 -27.57
CA ARG A 42 -1.82 7.55 -27.89
C ARG A 42 -0.35 7.25 -27.64
N LEU A 43 -0.04 6.24 -26.83
CA LEU A 43 1.33 5.83 -26.53
C LEU A 43 1.90 4.92 -27.64
N PRO A 44 3.22 4.99 -27.90
CA PRO A 44 3.85 4.10 -28.85
C PRO A 44 3.66 2.64 -28.42
N LYS A 45 3.32 1.76 -29.37
CA LYS A 45 2.89 0.37 -29.14
C LYS A 45 3.82 -0.45 -28.21
N LYS A 46 5.11 -0.13 -28.17
CA LYS A 46 6.11 -0.78 -27.30
C LYS A 46 5.94 -0.41 -25.82
N ILE A 47 5.46 0.79 -25.52
CA ILE A 47 5.24 1.30 -24.17
C ILE A 47 3.85 0.86 -23.69
N ALA A 48 2.83 1.01 -24.53
CA ALA A 48 1.46 0.59 -24.20
C ALA A 48 1.37 -0.89 -23.80
N LYS A 49 2.13 -1.78 -24.45
CA LYS A 49 2.16 -3.21 -24.14
C LYS A 49 2.76 -3.55 -22.76
N ARG A 50 3.52 -2.64 -22.15
CA ARG A 50 4.16 -2.83 -20.83
C ARG A 50 3.39 -2.17 -19.69
N ILE A 51 2.33 -1.43 -20.00
CA ILE A 51 1.47 -0.84 -18.97
C ILE A 51 0.50 -1.93 -18.54
N GLU A 52 0.72 -2.46 -17.34
CA GLU A 52 -0.20 -3.39 -16.70
C GLU A 52 -1.23 -2.61 -15.90
N ASN A 53 -2.51 -2.83 -16.19
CA ASN A 53 -3.60 -2.23 -15.44
C ASN A 53 -3.75 -2.98 -14.11
N PHE A 54 -3.15 -2.41 -13.05
CA PHE A 54 -3.33 -2.91 -11.69
C PHE A 54 -4.75 -2.60 -11.22
N ARG A 55 -5.51 -3.67 -11.00
CA ARG A 55 -6.83 -3.65 -10.37
C ARG A 55 -6.74 -4.37 -9.03
N PRO A 56 -7.47 -3.92 -8.00
CA PRO A 56 -7.56 -4.67 -6.75
C PRO A 56 -8.11 -6.06 -7.06
N ARG A 57 -7.35 -7.10 -6.70
CA ARG A 57 -7.75 -8.51 -6.80
C ARG A 57 -7.43 -9.18 -5.49
N SER A 58 -8.40 -9.90 -4.92
CA SER A 58 -8.16 -10.79 -3.79
C SER A 58 -7.19 -11.89 -4.22
N SER A 59 -6.27 -12.27 -3.32
CA SER A 59 -5.41 -13.42 -3.56
C SER A 59 -6.26 -14.69 -3.55
N GLN A 60 -5.99 -15.60 -4.48
CA GLN A 60 -6.71 -16.88 -4.53
C GLN A 60 -6.44 -17.77 -3.32
N LEU A 61 -5.32 -17.51 -2.62
CA LEU A 61 -4.94 -18.19 -1.37
C LEU A 61 -5.28 -17.37 -0.13
N ASP A 62 -6.08 -16.31 -0.28
CA ASP A 62 -6.53 -15.51 0.85
C ASP A 62 -7.60 -16.25 1.66
N ARG A 63 -7.55 -16.11 2.98
CA ARG A 63 -8.44 -16.84 3.89
C ARG A 63 -9.89 -16.45 3.66
N GLU A 64 -10.18 -15.16 3.49
CA GLU A 64 -11.54 -14.66 3.27
C GLU A 64 -12.12 -15.20 1.95
N GLN A 65 -11.29 -15.29 0.92
CA GLN A 65 -11.66 -15.86 -0.38
C GLN A 65 -11.93 -17.37 -0.26
N LEU A 66 -11.08 -18.10 0.46
CA LEU A 66 -11.25 -19.54 0.73
C LEU A 66 -12.51 -19.84 1.56
N GLU A 67 -12.88 -18.96 2.50
CA GLU A 67 -14.09 -19.08 3.32
C GLU A 67 -15.35 -18.72 2.53
N SER A 68 -15.33 -17.65 1.75
CA SER A 68 -16.48 -17.19 0.97
C SER A 68 -16.76 -18.01 -0.29
N ALA A 69 -15.73 -18.56 -0.95
CA ALA A 69 -15.88 -19.26 -2.24
C ALA A 69 -16.13 -20.78 -2.09
N GLN A 70 -16.18 -21.29 -0.86
CA GLN A 70 -16.26 -22.73 -0.54
C GLN A 70 -15.28 -23.58 -1.38
N ASP A 71 -14.05 -23.07 -1.52
CA ASP A 71 -13.06 -23.66 -2.40
C ASP A 71 -12.54 -25.00 -1.81
N PRO A 72 -12.45 -26.08 -2.62
CA PRO A 72 -11.84 -27.36 -2.21
C PRO A 72 -10.46 -27.23 -1.54
N PHE A 73 -9.70 -26.18 -1.86
CA PHE A 73 -8.38 -25.92 -1.24
C PHE A 73 -8.43 -25.70 0.28
N ARG A 74 -9.58 -25.34 0.86
CA ARG A 74 -9.76 -25.23 2.33
C ARG A 74 -9.54 -26.56 3.05
N GLY A 75 -10.03 -27.67 2.47
CA GLY A 75 -9.83 -29.02 3.02
C GLY A 75 -8.36 -29.43 2.97
N PHE A 76 -7.66 -29.08 1.90
CA PHE A 76 -6.22 -29.31 1.77
C PHE A 76 -5.41 -28.49 2.79
N PHE A 77 -5.71 -27.20 2.95
CA PHE A 77 -5.03 -26.33 3.93
C PHE A 77 -5.22 -26.82 5.37
N THR A 78 -6.44 -27.24 5.74
CA THR A 78 -6.72 -27.80 7.07
C THR A 78 -6.02 -29.14 7.28
N LEU A 79 -5.99 -30.01 6.26
CA LEU A 79 -5.25 -31.28 6.33
C LEU A 79 -3.74 -31.05 6.51
N PHE A 80 -3.17 -30.09 5.78
CA PHE A 80 -1.76 -29.70 5.91
C PHE A 80 -1.43 -29.32 7.35
N TRP A 81 -2.25 -28.46 7.98
CA TRP A 81 -2.01 -28.04 9.37
C TRP A 81 -2.21 -29.16 10.38
N ILE A 82 -3.20 -30.04 10.18
CA ILE A 82 -3.39 -31.23 11.02
C ILE A 82 -2.16 -32.15 10.90
N ALA A 83 -1.66 -32.37 9.69
CA ALA A 83 -0.46 -33.16 9.44
C ALA A 83 0.80 -32.53 10.05
N MET A 84 0.97 -31.21 9.94
CA MET A 84 2.06 -30.45 10.57
C MET A 84 1.98 -30.59 12.10
N GLY A 85 0.80 -30.46 12.69
CA GLY A 85 0.57 -30.68 14.12
C GLY A 85 0.97 -32.07 14.58
N PHE A 86 0.54 -33.12 13.86
CA PHE A 86 0.97 -34.49 14.15
C PHE A 86 2.48 -34.69 14.00
N TYR A 87 3.12 -34.04 13.03
CA TYR A 87 4.57 -34.10 12.85
C TYR A 87 5.33 -33.46 14.03
N VAL A 88 4.86 -32.30 14.51
CA VAL A 88 5.44 -31.62 15.69
C VAL A 88 5.27 -32.48 16.94
N ILE A 89 4.08 -33.03 17.18
CA ILE A 89 3.82 -33.92 18.31
C ILE A 89 4.71 -35.17 18.25
N GLN A 90 4.84 -35.79 17.07
CA GLN A 90 5.74 -36.92 16.88
C GLN A 90 7.21 -36.56 17.17
N THR A 91 7.62 -35.37 16.77
CA THR A 91 8.98 -34.86 17.02
C THR A 91 9.20 -34.65 18.51
N TRP A 92 8.23 -34.06 19.22
CA TRP A 92 8.28 -33.88 20.67
C TRP A 92 8.29 -35.21 21.43
N SER A 93 7.44 -36.17 21.07
CA SER A 93 7.41 -37.47 21.74
C SER A 93 8.74 -38.22 21.61
N LYS A 94 9.33 -38.23 20.40
CA LYS A 94 10.64 -38.86 20.16
C LYS A 94 11.76 -38.13 20.90
N ASN A 95 11.70 -36.80 20.94
CA ASN A 95 12.65 -35.96 21.66
C ASN A 95 12.56 -36.18 23.19
N PHE A 96 11.35 -36.34 23.71
CA PHE A 96 11.10 -36.60 25.13
C PHE A 96 11.65 -37.97 25.56
N GLU A 97 11.46 -39.01 24.75
CA GLU A 97 11.99 -40.35 25.03
C GLU A 97 13.52 -40.41 24.96
N SER A 98 14.13 -39.67 24.02
CA SER A 98 15.58 -39.73 23.76
C SER A 98 16.41 -38.81 24.67
N ALA A 99 15.91 -37.59 24.93
CA ALA A 99 16.66 -36.54 25.63
C ALA A 99 16.06 -36.16 27.00
N GLY A 100 14.84 -36.61 27.32
CA GLY A 100 14.12 -36.24 28.56
C GLY A 100 13.64 -34.77 28.59
N ILE A 101 13.80 -34.03 27.50
CA ILE A 101 13.47 -32.60 27.38
C ILE A 101 12.52 -32.41 26.19
N LEU A 102 11.50 -31.57 26.34
CA LEU A 102 10.50 -31.33 25.29
C LEU A 102 11.06 -30.52 24.11
N PHE A 103 11.86 -29.48 24.40
CA PHE A 103 12.46 -28.60 23.42
C PHE A 103 13.98 -28.57 23.57
N GLU A 104 14.70 -29.11 22.60
CA GLU A 104 16.16 -29.01 22.58
C GLU A 104 16.58 -27.59 22.16
N LEU A 105 16.81 -26.71 23.13
CA LEU A 105 17.27 -25.34 22.90
C LEU A 105 18.73 -25.28 22.37
N SER A 106 19.43 -26.41 22.27
CA SER A 106 20.75 -26.51 21.64
C SER A 106 20.70 -26.08 20.17
N PHE A 107 19.65 -26.47 19.44
CA PHE A 107 19.43 -26.02 18.06
C PHE A 107 19.27 -24.50 17.99
N PHE A 108 18.54 -23.90 18.94
CA PHE A 108 18.37 -22.45 19.00
C PHE A 108 19.68 -21.74 19.29
N ARG A 109 20.55 -22.29 20.14
CA ARG A 109 21.91 -21.75 20.35
C ARG A 109 22.76 -21.78 19.08
N LEU A 110 22.69 -22.88 18.32
CA LEU A 110 23.41 -23.00 17.05
C LEU A 110 22.88 -22.00 16.01
N PHE A 111 21.56 -21.84 15.93
CA PHE A 111 20.92 -20.87 15.04
C PHE A 111 21.16 -19.41 15.46
N SER A 112 21.19 -19.14 16.77
CA SER A 112 21.35 -17.79 17.32
C SER A 112 22.79 -17.30 17.36
N GLN A 113 23.80 -18.15 17.13
CA GLN A 113 25.21 -17.79 17.23
C GLN A 113 25.57 -16.60 16.33
N ASP A 114 25.06 -16.61 15.10
CA ASP A 114 25.30 -15.55 14.10
C ASP A 114 24.12 -14.57 13.96
N ALA A 115 23.02 -14.79 14.69
CA ALA A 115 21.81 -13.97 14.61
C ALA A 115 22.07 -12.50 14.99
N ILE A 116 22.99 -12.25 15.92
CA ILE A 116 23.35 -10.87 16.34
C ILE A 116 23.98 -10.11 15.16
N CYS A 117 24.85 -10.75 14.38
CA CYS A 117 25.48 -10.14 13.21
C CYS A 117 24.44 -9.80 12.13
N LEU A 118 23.49 -10.71 11.90
CA LEU A 118 22.39 -10.50 10.96
C LEU A 118 21.49 -9.32 11.38
N ILE A 119 21.07 -9.30 12.65
CA ILE A 119 20.24 -8.21 13.21
C ILE A 119 20.97 -6.88 13.10
N LEU A 120 22.27 -6.84 13.39
CA LEU A 120 23.05 -5.60 13.30
C LEU A 120 23.16 -5.10 11.85
N SER A 121 23.33 -6.00 10.88
CA SER A 121 23.37 -5.65 9.45
C SER A 121 22.03 -5.11 8.96
N ASP A 122 20.93 -5.75 9.32
CA ASP A 122 19.58 -5.31 8.98
C ASP A 122 19.24 -3.97 9.65
N ALA A 123 19.62 -3.80 10.92
CA ALA A 123 19.48 -2.54 11.64
C ALA A 123 20.31 -1.42 11.01
N ALA A 124 21.52 -1.69 10.51
CA ALA A 124 22.32 -0.72 9.78
C ALA A 124 21.64 -0.33 8.45
N MET A 125 21.05 -1.30 7.74
CA MET A 125 20.30 -1.05 6.52
C MET A 125 19.07 -0.16 6.79
N ILE A 126 18.25 -0.49 7.78
CA ILE A 126 17.09 0.31 8.18
C ILE A 126 17.53 1.70 8.68
N GLY A 127 18.61 1.76 9.45
CA GLY A 127 19.24 3.01 9.91
C GLY A 127 19.60 3.94 8.75
N SER A 128 20.12 3.38 7.65
CA SER A 128 20.43 4.16 6.44
C SER A 128 19.19 4.76 5.78
N MET A 129 18.01 4.15 5.92
CA MET A 129 16.76 4.69 5.36
C MET A 129 16.30 5.96 6.10
N PHE A 130 16.55 6.06 7.41
CA PHE A 130 16.23 7.27 8.19
C PHE A 130 17.03 8.51 7.76
N PHE A 131 18.17 8.32 7.10
CA PHE A 131 18.91 9.43 6.51
C PHE A 131 18.07 10.23 5.51
N ALA A 132 17.14 9.59 4.80
CA ALA A 132 16.22 10.28 3.89
C ALA A 132 15.32 11.29 4.63
N VAL A 133 14.84 10.96 5.83
CA VAL A 133 14.01 11.85 6.65
C VAL A 133 14.83 13.02 7.20
N LEU A 134 16.07 12.77 7.61
CA LEU A 134 17.00 13.83 8.02
C LEU A 134 17.21 14.83 6.88
N LEU A 135 17.49 14.33 5.67
CA LEU A 135 17.66 15.17 4.49
C LEU A 135 16.38 15.97 4.19
N GLN A 136 15.21 15.33 4.23
CA GLN A 136 13.93 16.00 3.98
C GLN A 136 13.66 17.12 5.00
N LYS A 137 13.99 16.89 6.28
CA LYS A 137 13.84 17.90 7.34
C LYS A 137 14.82 19.06 7.19
N LEU A 138 16.07 18.79 6.79
CA LEU A 138 17.05 19.82 6.47
C LEU A 138 16.62 20.69 5.29
N ILE A 139 16.09 20.06 4.24
CA ILE A 139 15.52 20.75 3.08
C ILE A 139 14.33 21.60 3.52
N ALA A 140 13.33 21.04 4.20
CA ALA A 140 12.17 21.80 4.65
C ALA A 140 12.55 23.02 5.51
N MET A 141 13.53 22.86 6.40
CA MET A 141 14.06 23.95 7.21
C MET A 141 14.71 25.04 6.33
N GLN A 142 15.59 24.66 5.41
CA GLN A 142 16.26 25.61 4.50
C GLN A 142 15.26 26.42 3.67
N TYR A 143 14.21 25.77 3.15
CA TYR A 143 13.20 26.43 2.35
C TYR A 143 12.38 27.43 3.17
N SER A 144 12.04 27.10 4.42
CA SER A 144 11.29 28.02 5.30
C SER A 144 12.04 29.33 5.56
N THR A 145 13.36 29.28 5.67
CA THR A 145 14.23 30.46 5.84
C THR A 145 14.18 31.36 4.61
N LEU A 146 14.32 30.79 3.41
CA LEU A 146 14.29 31.53 2.15
C LEU A 146 12.92 32.17 1.88
N LEU A 147 11.84 31.47 2.21
CA LEU A 147 10.48 32.01 2.11
C LEU A 147 10.27 33.23 3.01
N GLY A 148 10.86 33.24 4.21
CA GLY A 148 10.82 34.38 5.12
C GLY A 148 11.47 35.64 4.53
N GLU A 149 12.57 35.48 3.79
CA GLU A 149 13.25 36.58 3.12
C GLU A 149 12.47 37.09 1.90
N SER A 150 11.87 36.21 1.09
CA SER A 150 11.01 36.60 -0.04
C SER A 150 9.79 37.39 0.43
N LYS A 151 9.09 36.90 1.46
CA LYS A 151 7.88 37.56 1.99
C LYS A 151 8.15 38.99 2.45
N LYS A 152 9.36 39.30 2.92
CA LYS A 152 9.77 40.65 3.31
C LYS A 152 9.95 41.59 2.10
N SER A 153 10.35 41.07 0.95
CA SER A 153 10.51 41.82 -0.30
C SER A 153 9.17 42.08 -1.00
N ASP A 154 8.25 41.11 -0.97
CA ASP A 154 7.01 41.14 -1.76
C ASP A 154 5.94 42.11 -1.21
N ASN A 155 5.92 42.32 0.11
CA ASN A 155 4.99 43.26 0.76
C ASN A 155 5.13 44.74 0.30
N ALA A 156 6.20 45.09 -0.44
CA ALA A 156 6.43 46.45 -0.92
C ALA A 156 5.77 46.74 -2.29
N SER A 157 5.23 45.75 -3.00
CA SER A 157 4.75 45.91 -4.39
C SER A 157 3.59 44.98 -4.73
N GLU A 158 2.46 45.05 -4.01
CA GLU A 158 1.24 44.28 -4.35
C GLU A 158 0.30 45.05 -5.30
N ASN A 159 -0.09 44.40 -6.41
CA ASN A 159 -1.13 44.87 -7.33
C ASN A 159 -2.40 44.01 -7.10
N PRO A 160 -3.58 44.60 -6.79
CA PRO A 160 -4.74 43.88 -6.26
C PRO A 160 -5.29 42.78 -7.18
N ALA A 161 -5.13 42.91 -8.50
CA ALA A 161 -5.62 41.89 -9.45
C ALA A 161 -4.79 40.59 -9.46
N GLN A 162 -3.48 40.67 -9.15
CA GLN A 162 -2.61 39.49 -9.09
C GLN A 162 -2.77 38.73 -7.77
N LEU A 163 -3.25 39.42 -6.73
CA LEU A 163 -3.44 38.86 -5.40
C LEU A 163 -4.53 37.78 -5.37
N ASP A 164 -5.62 37.99 -6.10
CA ASP A 164 -6.73 37.03 -6.14
C ASP A 164 -6.34 35.74 -6.87
N GLU A 165 -5.59 35.84 -7.98
CA GLU A 165 -5.05 34.68 -8.69
C GLU A 165 -4.04 33.90 -7.83
N LEU A 166 -3.16 34.59 -7.10
CA LEU A 166 -2.19 33.95 -6.21
C LEU A 166 -2.87 33.23 -5.04
N LYS A 167 -3.92 33.81 -4.47
CA LYS A 167 -4.72 33.17 -3.41
C LYS A 167 -5.38 31.89 -3.89
N GLU A 168 -5.94 31.89 -5.11
CA GLU A 168 -6.53 30.69 -5.69
C GLU A 168 -5.49 29.58 -5.87
N LYS A 169 -4.32 29.92 -6.42
CA LYS A 169 -3.21 28.95 -6.60
C LYS A 169 -2.70 28.40 -5.27
N ILE A 170 -2.59 29.24 -4.23
CA ILE A 170 -2.18 28.79 -2.90
C ILE A 170 -3.21 27.82 -2.33
N ALA A 171 -4.51 28.16 -2.38
CA ALA A 171 -5.58 27.29 -1.90
C ALA A 171 -5.59 25.94 -2.62
N GLN A 172 -5.34 25.94 -3.94
CA GLN A 172 -5.21 24.72 -4.72
C GLN A 172 -4.03 23.85 -4.23
N VAL A 173 -2.85 24.45 -4.03
CA VAL A 173 -1.65 23.74 -3.57
C VAL A 173 -1.83 23.19 -2.15
N GLU A 174 -2.42 23.98 -1.25
CA GLU A 174 -2.75 23.55 0.11
C GLU A 174 -3.68 22.33 0.11
N GLY A 175 -4.60 22.24 -0.87
CA GLY A 175 -5.44 21.07 -1.09
C GLY A 175 -4.67 19.80 -1.47
N TYR A 176 -3.57 19.90 -2.22
CA TYR A 176 -2.73 18.75 -2.58
C TYR A 176 -1.77 18.31 -1.47
N LEU A 177 -1.44 19.22 -0.56
CA LEU A 177 -0.50 19.00 0.54
C LEU A 177 -1.15 18.49 1.83
N SER A 178 -2.48 18.43 1.84
CA SER A 178 -3.28 18.02 3.00
C SER A 178 -3.85 16.63 2.79
N GLY A 179 -3.84 15.81 3.86
CA GLY A 179 -4.45 14.48 3.84
C GLY A 179 -5.98 14.52 3.76
N PRO A 180 -6.65 13.39 3.44
CA PRO A 180 -8.11 13.33 3.30
C PRO A 180 -8.89 13.78 4.54
N THR A 181 -8.35 13.54 5.75
CA THR A 181 -8.99 13.96 7.01
C THR A 181 -8.50 15.31 7.52
N ASN A 182 -7.55 15.97 6.82
CA ASN A 182 -6.89 17.22 7.22
C ASN A 182 -6.21 17.15 8.62
N THR A 183 -6.00 15.95 9.17
CA THR A 183 -5.32 15.74 10.46
C THR A 183 -3.80 15.86 10.30
N THR A 184 -3.25 15.35 9.20
CA THR A 184 -1.82 15.34 8.88
C THR A 184 -1.57 16.07 7.57
N ASN A 185 -0.84 17.18 7.63
CA ASN A 185 -0.51 18.01 6.47
C ASN A 185 0.99 18.14 6.32
N TYR A 186 1.45 18.30 5.08
CA TYR A 186 2.81 18.74 4.84
C TYR A 186 2.98 20.21 5.27
N PRO A 187 4.10 20.62 5.90
CA PRO A 187 5.31 19.86 6.22
C PRO A 187 5.28 19.14 7.58
N ASN A 188 4.21 19.28 8.37
CA ASN A 188 4.12 18.73 9.73
C ASN A 188 4.20 17.19 9.78
N ASN A 189 3.93 16.52 8.66
CA ASN A 189 4.04 15.07 8.54
C ASN A 189 5.48 14.53 8.55
N ILE A 190 6.50 15.38 8.36
CA ILE A 190 7.92 14.95 8.32
C ILE A 190 8.44 14.68 9.74
N THR A 191 8.01 13.56 10.31
CA THR A 191 8.43 13.10 11.64
C THR A 191 8.98 11.69 11.56
N PHE A 192 9.84 11.33 12.52
CA PHE A 192 10.36 9.96 12.62
C PHE A 192 9.26 8.95 12.89
N MET A 193 8.24 9.29 13.67
CA MET A 193 7.14 8.38 14.00
C MET A 193 6.30 8.05 12.77
N ASN A 194 5.98 9.04 11.94
CA ASN A 194 5.23 8.80 10.70
C ASN A 194 6.04 7.99 9.70
N PHE A 195 7.37 8.17 9.67
CA PHE A 195 8.24 7.34 8.83
C PHE A 195 8.36 5.90 9.36
N VAL A 196 8.44 5.69 10.68
CA VAL A 196 8.42 4.34 11.27
C VAL A 196 7.10 3.64 10.97
N ASP A 197 5.98 4.34 11.11
CA ASP A 197 4.66 3.82 10.77
C ASP A 197 4.61 3.42 9.28
N PHE A 198 5.13 4.25 8.38
CA PHE A 198 5.30 3.90 6.98
C PHE A 198 6.18 2.64 6.75
N LEU A 199 7.29 2.48 7.48
CA LEU A 199 8.18 1.32 7.35
C LEU A 199 7.51 0.02 7.82
N LEU A 200 6.60 0.09 8.80
CA LEU A 200 5.93 -1.07 9.37
C LEU A 200 4.67 -1.45 8.61
N VAL A 201 4.02 -0.49 7.94
CA VAL A 201 2.88 -0.77 7.08
C VAL A 201 3.38 -1.52 5.83
N PRO A 202 2.76 -2.66 5.44
CA PRO A 202 3.18 -3.46 4.29
C PRO A 202 2.77 -2.83 2.95
N THR A 203 3.12 -1.56 2.76
CA THR A 203 2.80 -0.77 1.55
C THR A 203 4.05 -0.08 1.02
N LEU A 204 4.23 -0.10 -0.30
CA LEU A 204 5.35 0.56 -0.97
C LEU A 204 5.07 2.03 -1.34
N VAL A 205 3.80 2.42 -1.31
CA VAL A 205 3.35 3.77 -1.68
C VAL A 205 3.13 4.56 -0.41
N TYR A 206 3.83 5.69 -0.30
CA TYR A 206 3.65 6.63 0.79
C TYR A 206 2.34 7.40 0.62
N GLU A 207 1.51 7.41 1.66
CA GLU A 207 0.32 8.25 1.76
C GLU A 207 0.44 9.12 3.02
N LEU A 208 -0.12 10.33 2.98
CA LEU A 208 -0.07 11.24 4.15
C LEU A 208 -0.79 10.65 5.36
N GLU A 209 -1.77 9.80 5.12
CA GLU A 209 -2.59 9.14 6.11
C GLU A 209 -3.02 7.77 5.59
N TYR A 210 -2.75 6.73 6.37
CA TYR A 210 -3.15 5.36 6.06
C TYR A 210 -4.50 5.03 6.70
N PRO A 211 -5.36 4.22 6.04
CA PRO A 211 -6.61 3.77 6.64
C PRO A 211 -6.33 2.96 7.90
N ARG A 212 -7.02 3.30 8.99
CA ARG A 212 -6.96 2.57 10.27
C ARG A 212 -8.17 1.66 10.40
N THR A 213 -7.98 0.52 11.05
CA THR A 213 -9.09 -0.29 11.55
C THR A 213 -9.70 0.41 12.76
N GLU A 214 -11.03 0.49 12.82
CA GLU A 214 -11.75 0.93 14.02
C GLU A 214 -11.63 -0.06 15.18
#